data_AF-A0A382X7Z7-F1
#
_entry.id   AF-A0A382X7Z7-F1
#
_cell.length_a   1.000
_cell.length_b   1.000
_cell.length_c   1.000
_cell.angle_alpha   90.00
_cell.angle_beta   90.00
_cell.angle_gamma   90.00
#
_symmetry.space_group_name_H-M   'P 1'
#
loop_
_entity.id
_entity.type
_entity.pdbx_description
1 polymer ?
#
loop_
_entity_poly.entity_id
_entity_poly.type
_entity_poly.pdbx_seq_one_letter_code
_entity_poly.pdbx_strand_id
1 'polypeptide(L)'
;MNYFKSKHGFSLFNLKFLILAFVLFVISSSAQAADTIKVGVLHSLSGTMAISETSLKDVALMAIEEINANGGLLGKKLEPVVVDPASDWPLFAEKARELIQKHKVAVTFGCWT
;
A
#
# COMPACT_ATOMS: atom_id res chain seq x y z
N MET A 1 -19.98 -3.95 -66.30
CA MET A 1 -18.96 -3.49 -65.34
C MET A 1 -19.66 -2.74 -64.22
N ASN A 2 -20.23 -3.46 -63.24
CA ASN A 2 -20.95 -2.87 -62.11
C ASN A 2 -20.26 -3.31 -60.81
N TYR A 3 -19.27 -2.55 -60.39
CA TYR A 3 -18.67 -2.61 -59.05
C TYR A 3 -19.28 -1.45 -58.26
N PHE A 4 -20.16 -1.72 -57.30
CA PHE A 4 -20.33 -0.95 -56.04
C PHE A 4 -21.52 -1.52 -55.25
N LYS A 5 -21.24 -2.38 -54.27
CA LYS A 5 -22.16 -2.62 -53.15
C LYS A 5 -21.35 -2.57 -51.86
N SER A 6 -21.40 -1.41 -51.21
CA SER A 6 -20.84 -1.15 -49.88
C SER A 6 -21.44 -2.13 -48.87
N LYS A 7 -20.58 -2.89 -48.17
CA LYS A 7 -20.93 -3.68 -46.99
C LYS A 7 -20.25 -3.08 -45.76
N HIS A 8 -20.79 -1.98 -45.26
CA HIS A 8 -20.57 -1.59 -43.86
C HIS A 8 -21.63 -2.24 -42.98
N GLY A 9 -21.44 -3.53 -42.68
CA GLY A 9 -22.22 -4.25 -41.69
C GLY A 9 -21.35 -4.53 -40.48
N PHE A 10 -21.50 -3.74 -39.41
CA PHE A 10 -20.86 -4.02 -38.13
C PHE A 10 -21.46 -5.32 -37.58
N SER A 11 -20.75 -6.43 -37.74
CA SER A 11 -21.22 -7.78 -37.40
C SER A 11 -21.48 -7.91 -35.90
N LEU A 12 -22.62 -8.50 -35.51
CA LEU A 12 -22.95 -8.85 -34.12
C LEU A 12 -21.85 -9.70 -33.44
N PHE A 13 -21.02 -10.39 -34.22
CA PHE A 13 -19.89 -11.18 -33.72
C PHE A 13 -18.80 -10.30 -33.09
N ASN A 14 -18.52 -9.13 -33.68
CA ASN A 14 -17.55 -8.17 -33.16
C ASN A 14 -18.06 -7.47 -31.89
N LEU A 15 -19.38 -7.29 -31.78
CA LEU A 15 -20.00 -6.66 -30.61
C LEU A 15 -19.88 -7.55 -29.36
N LYS A 16 -20.03 -8.87 -29.49
CA LYS A 16 -19.85 -9.82 -28.37
C LYS A 16 -18.40 -9.88 -27.87
N PHE A 17 -17.43 -9.83 -28.79
CA PHE A 17 -16.01 -9.73 -28.44
C PHE A 17 -15.68 -8.42 -27.71
N LEU A 18 -16.28 -7.31 -28.15
CA LEU A 18 -16.11 -6.01 -27.50
C LEU A 18 -16.69 -5.99 -26.08
N ILE A 19 -17.86 -6.61 -25.89
CA ILE A 19 -18.48 -6.76 -24.56
C ILE A 19 -17.62 -7.62 -23.64
N LEU A 20 -17.08 -8.74 -24.14
CA LEU A 20 -16.22 -9.63 -23.34
C LEU A 20 -14.90 -8.94 -22.93
N ALA A 21 -14.28 -8.21 -23.85
CA ALA A 21 -13.08 -7.41 -23.56
C ALA A 21 -13.36 -6.31 -22.53
N PHE A 22 -14.52 -5.66 -22.63
CA PHE A 22 -14.94 -4.64 -21.67
C PHE A 22 -15.18 -5.22 -20.27
N VAL A 23 -15.81 -6.40 -20.17
CA VAL A 23 -15.99 -7.10 -18.89
C VAL A 23 -14.65 -7.49 -18.26
N LEU A 24 -13.71 -8.02 -19.04
CA LEU A 24 -12.37 -8.37 -18.55
C LEU A 24 -11.58 -7.13 -18.08
N PHE A 25 -11.74 -6.00 -18.78
CA PHE A 25 -11.12 -4.72 -18.40
C PHE A 25 -11.69 -4.16 -17.09
N VAL A 26 -13.02 -4.24 -16.90
CA VAL A 26 -13.69 -3.79 -15.67
C VAL A 26 -13.29 -4.66 -14.47
N ILE A 27 -13.22 -5.99 -14.64
CA ILE A 27 -12.76 -6.90 -13.58
C ILE A 27 -11.31 -6.60 -13.19
N SER A 28 -10.43 -6.38 -14.15
CA SER A 28 -9.02 -6.03 -13.89
C SER A 28 -8.86 -4.69 -13.18
N SER A 29 -9.74 -3.72 -13.48
CA SER A 29 -9.69 -2.38 -12.87
C SER A 29 -10.18 -2.36 -11.43
N SER A 30 -11.05 -3.30 -11.04
CA SER A 30 -11.56 -3.40 -9.65
C SER A 30 -10.51 -3.86 -8.62
N ALA A 31 -9.39 -4.40 -9.08
CA ALA A 31 -8.28 -4.83 -8.22
C ALA A 31 -7.38 -3.67 -7.73
N GLN A 32 -7.57 -2.44 -8.22
CA GLN A 32 -6.58 -1.36 -8.08
C GLN A 32 -6.81 -0.39 -6.90
N ALA A 33 -7.84 -0.59 -6.07
CA ALA A 33 -8.12 0.25 -4.89
C ALA A 33 -8.02 -0.55 -3.58
N ALA A 34 -7.02 -1.42 -3.46
CA ALA A 34 -6.82 -2.20 -2.24
C ALA A 34 -6.40 -1.28 -1.08
N ASP A 35 -7.22 -1.18 -0.02
CA ASP A 35 -6.81 -0.53 1.22
C ASP A 35 -5.50 -1.16 1.72
N THR A 36 -4.52 -0.31 2.06
CA THR A 36 -3.25 -0.71 2.65
C THR A 36 -3.42 -1.05 4.14
N ILE A 37 -2.49 -1.84 4.68
CA ILE A 37 -2.39 -2.08 6.12
C ILE A 37 -1.29 -1.16 6.65
N LYS A 38 -1.69 -0.14 7.42
CA LYS A 38 -0.75 0.80 8.01
C LYS A 38 -0.01 0.19 9.20
N VAL A 39 1.31 0.29 9.22
CA VAL A 39 2.20 -0.22 10.26
C VAL A 39 2.96 0.95 10.89
N GLY A 40 2.73 1.22 12.17
CA GLY A 40 3.44 2.26 12.90
C GLY A 40 4.87 1.83 13.25
N VAL A 41 5.83 2.72 13.03
CA VAL A 41 7.24 2.55 13.39
C VAL A 41 7.62 3.68 14.35
N LEU A 42 7.77 3.34 15.64
CA LEU A 42 7.97 4.26 16.75
C LEU A 42 9.34 4.03 17.40
N HIS A 43 10.38 4.51 16.72
CA HIS A 43 11.77 4.38 17.13
C HIS A 43 12.44 5.74 17.22
N SER A 44 13.33 5.95 18.19
CA SER A 44 14.10 7.20 18.29
C SER A 44 15.02 7.35 17.08
N LEU A 45 14.76 8.35 16.24
CA LEU A 45 15.61 8.70 15.09
C LEU A 45 16.49 9.91 15.39
N SER A 46 16.20 10.60 16.49
CA SER A 46 17.03 11.60 17.13
C SER A 46 17.15 11.33 18.64
N GLY A 47 18.00 12.11 19.33
CA GLY A 47 18.28 11.92 20.75
C GLY A 47 19.32 10.82 21.03
N THR A 48 19.42 10.41 22.28
CA THR A 48 20.49 9.53 22.78
C THR A 48 20.44 8.11 22.21
N MET A 49 19.25 7.62 21.86
CA MET A 49 19.04 6.25 21.34
C MET A 49 19.07 6.17 19.80
N ALA A 50 19.27 7.29 19.10
CA ALA A 50 19.20 7.33 17.62
C ALA A 50 20.13 6.33 16.92
N ILE A 51 21.35 6.16 17.42
CA ILE A 51 22.35 5.26 16.82
C ILE A 51 21.87 3.80 16.86
N SER A 52 21.38 3.35 18.00
CA SER A 52 20.89 1.97 18.17
C SER A 52 19.58 1.75 17.41
N GLU A 53 18.64 2.68 17.51
CA GLU A 53 17.28 2.48 17.02
C GLU A 53 17.12 2.71 15.51
N THR A 54 18.03 3.44 14.86
CA THR A 54 18.02 3.59 13.40
C THR A 54 18.07 2.22 12.70
N SER A 55 18.94 1.33 13.18
CA SER A 55 19.06 -0.02 12.63
C SER A 55 17.78 -0.85 12.80
N LEU A 56 17.05 -0.67 13.90
CA LEU A 56 15.78 -1.35 14.15
C LEU A 56 14.70 -0.87 13.19
N LYS A 57 14.61 0.45 12.97
CA LYS A 57 13.75 1.04 11.94
C LYS A 57 14.11 0.51 10.55
N ASP A 58 15.40 0.40 10.21
CA ASP A 58 15.83 -0.11 8.90
C ASP A 58 15.39 -1.55 8.68
N VAL A 59 15.56 -2.42 9.68
CA VAL A 59 15.10 -3.81 9.61
C VAL A 59 13.58 -3.89 9.46
N ALA A 60 12.82 -3.07 10.19
CA ALA A 60 11.36 -3.03 10.05
C ALA A 60 10.93 -2.61 8.63
N LEU A 61 11.57 -1.60 8.05
CA LEU A 61 11.28 -1.15 6.68
C LEU A 61 11.69 -2.19 5.64
N MET A 62 12.84 -2.84 5.81
CA MET A 62 13.31 -3.94 4.96
C MET A 62 12.32 -5.10 4.97
N ALA A 63 11.84 -5.53 6.15
CA ALA A 63 10.84 -6.60 6.26
C ALA A 63 9.51 -6.22 5.59
N ILE A 64 9.06 -4.96 5.73
CA ILE A 64 7.87 -4.45 5.05
C ILE A 64 8.05 -4.49 3.54
N GLU A 65 9.21 -4.08 3.03
CA GLU A 65 9.54 -4.13 1.61
C GLU A 65 9.53 -5.56 1.07
N GLU A 66 10.18 -6.51 1.77
CA GLU A 66 10.19 -7.93 1.40
C GLU A 66 8.78 -8.54 1.38
N ILE A 67 7.96 -8.28 2.39
CA ILE A 67 6.57 -8.75 2.44
C ILE A 67 5.78 -8.17 1.27
N ASN A 68 5.93 -6.88 1.00
CA ASN A 68 5.27 -6.23 -0.11
C ASN A 68 5.74 -6.78 -1.46
N ALA A 69 7.03 -7.02 -1.66
CA ALA A 69 7.58 -7.63 -2.86
C ALA A 69 6.99 -9.02 -3.12
N ASN A 70 6.68 -9.76 -2.06
CA ASN A 70 6.05 -11.09 -2.10
C ASN A 70 4.51 -11.08 -2.19
N GLY A 71 3.90 -9.95 -2.58
CA GLY A 71 2.45 -9.84 -2.78
C GLY A 71 1.67 -9.25 -1.60
N GLY A 72 2.38 -8.82 -0.53
CA GLY A 72 1.78 -8.21 0.64
C GLY A 72 1.16 -9.22 1.62
N LEU A 73 0.46 -8.71 2.62
CA LEU A 73 -0.21 -9.51 3.64
C LEU A 73 -1.70 -9.61 3.34
N LEU A 74 -2.22 -10.83 3.18
CA LEU A 74 -3.63 -11.08 2.83
C LEU A 74 -4.07 -10.33 1.55
N GLY A 75 -3.14 -10.19 0.59
CA GLY A 75 -3.37 -9.46 -0.67
C GLY A 75 -3.35 -7.94 -0.55
N LYS A 76 -2.97 -7.38 0.61
CA LYS A 76 -2.84 -5.93 0.85
C LYS A 76 -1.39 -5.53 1.05
N LYS A 77 -1.02 -4.36 0.54
CA LYS A 77 0.31 -3.78 0.80
C LYS A 77 0.38 -3.22 2.21
N LEU A 78 1.52 -3.44 2.86
CA LEU A 78 1.88 -2.79 4.12
C LEU A 78 2.37 -1.37 3.83
N GLU A 79 1.89 -0.40 4.60
CA GLU A 79 2.26 1.01 4.49
C GLU A 79 2.93 1.46 5.81
N PRO A 80 4.25 1.70 5.84
CA PRO A 80 4.92 2.14 7.05
C PRO A 80 4.57 3.59 7.38
N VAL A 81 4.26 3.87 8.64
CA VAL A 81 4.09 5.22 9.19
C VAL A 81 5.16 5.42 10.27
N VAL A 82 6.19 6.19 9.92
CA VAL A 82 7.37 6.41 10.77
C VAL A 82 7.23 7.72 11.54
N VAL A 83 7.48 7.68 12.85
CA VAL A 83 7.48 8.87 13.73
C VAL A 83 8.71 8.84 14.64
N ASP A 84 9.28 10.01 14.93
CA ASP A 84 10.46 10.17 15.78
C ASP A 84 10.08 10.73 17.16
N PRO A 85 10.25 9.96 18.25
CA PRO A 85 10.04 10.39 19.62
C PRO A 85 11.31 10.94 20.31
N ALA A 86 12.43 11.07 19.61
CA ALA A 86 13.63 11.78 20.06
C ALA A 86 14.24 11.30 21.41
N SER A 87 14.08 10.02 21.77
CA SER A 87 14.49 9.48 23.08
C SER A 87 13.81 10.16 24.28
N ASP A 88 12.60 10.70 24.09
CA ASP A 88 11.85 11.43 25.10
C ASP A 88 10.56 10.67 25.50
N TRP A 89 10.44 10.31 26.77
CA TRP A 89 9.34 9.48 27.28
C TRP A 89 7.95 10.10 27.05
N PRO A 90 7.70 11.39 27.37
CA PRO A 90 6.45 12.06 27.00
C PRO A 90 6.15 12.03 25.50
N LEU A 91 7.16 12.27 24.66
CA LEU A 91 6.99 12.29 23.21
C LEU A 91 6.68 10.89 22.66
N PHE A 92 7.26 9.82 23.21
CA PHE A 92 6.85 8.44 22.89
C PHE A 92 5.35 8.23 23.11
N ALA A 93 4.82 8.68 24.26
CA ALA A 93 3.40 8.55 24.55
C ALA A 93 2.53 9.40 23.60
N GLU A 94 2.98 10.60 23.22
CA GLU A 94 2.31 11.43 22.22
C GLU A 94 2.30 10.75 20.84
N LYS A 95 3.45 10.29 20.36
CA LYS A 95 3.59 9.68 19.04
C LYS A 95 2.88 8.34 18.92
N ALA A 96 2.83 7.55 20.00
CA ALA A 96 1.97 6.37 20.06
C ALA A 96 0.49 6.72 19.88
N ARG A 97 0.00 7.78 20.56
CA ARG A 97 -1.38 8.26 20.35
C ARG A 97 -1.59 8.79 18.93
N GLU A 98 -0.61 9.48 18.35
CA GLU A 98 -0.68 9.94 16.96
C GLU A 98 -0.86 8.76 15.98
N LEU A 99 -0.04 7.72 16.10
CA LEU A 99 -0.12 6.52 15.28
C LEU A 99 -1.50 5.84 15.39
N ILE A 100 -2.02 5.68 16.59
CA ILE A 100 -3.29 4.98 16.85
C ILE A 100 -4.48 5.85 16.43
N GLN A 101 -4.53 7.11 16.86
CA GLN A 101 -5.72 7.94 16.74
C GLN A 101 -5.82 8.69 15.41
N LYS A 102 -4.70 9.19 14.90
CA LYS A 102 -4.66 9.97 13.66
C LYS A 102 -4.37 9.08 12.46
N HIS A 103 -3.32 8.27 12.54
CA HIS A 103 -2.89 7.43 11.40
C HIS A 103 -3.66 6.12 11.29
N LYS A 104 -4.35 5.71 12.36
CA LYS A 104 -5.16 4.47 12.41
C LYS A 104 -4.33 3.24 12.02
N VAL A 105 -3.10 3.16 12.50
CA VAL A 105 -2.24 2.01 12.24
C VAL A 105 -2.85 0.74 12.82
N ALA A 106 -2.68 -0.39 12.13
CA ALA A 106 -3.15 -1.69 12.59
C ALA A 106 -2.27 -2.27 13.72
N VAL A 107 -0.99 -1.90 13.73
CA VAL A 107 0.02 -2.33 14.71
C VAL A 107 1.11 -1.27 14.82
N THR A 108 1.82 -1.23 15.96
CA THR A 108 3.00 -0.38 16.16
C THR A 108 4.19 -1.25 16.59
N PHE A 109 5.33 -1.05 15.97
CA PHE A 109 6.62 -1.63 16.37
C PHE A 109 7.52 -0.53 16.93
N GLY A 110 8.13 -0.75 18.08
CA GLY A 110 9.00 0.21 18.75
C GLY A 110 8.80 0.27 20.26
N CYS A 111 8.81 1.48 20.81
CA CYS A 111 8.68 1.79 22.26
C CYS A 111 9.86 1.35 23.13
N TRP A 112 11.07 1.23 22.56
CA TRP A 112 12.28 1.15 23.37
C TRP A 112 12.73 2.58 23.71
N THR A 113 12.92 2.86 24.99
CA THR A 113 13.53 4.08 25.52
C THR A 113 14.20 3.78 26.84
#